data_AF-A0A845JQI6-F1
#
_entry.id   AF-A0A845JQI6-F1
#
_cell.length_a   1.000
_cell.length_b   1.000
_cell.length_c   1.000
_cell.angle_alpha   90.00
_cell.angle_beta   90.00
_cell.angle_gamma   90.00
#
_symmetry.space_group_name_H-M   'P 1'
#
loop_
_entity.id
_entity.type
_entity.pdbx_description
1 polymer ?
#
loop_
_entity_poly.entity_id
_entity_poly.type
_entity_poly.pdbx_seq_one_letter_code
_entity_poly.pdbx_strand_id
1 'polypeptide(L)'
;MTEEIMASLESLSTEELIKIRKDLDQLIKKKFDKDLGKRQGHRAKVKITGNVEIEREKEFFYKLHKITITEMSVNGLVFSIKGTVIDGDLLQVSFRVPSTGEKKIIDCQAVRVVETKPGTIPEFEVAAMAVSQDEVKKYKDMLRKRGK
;
A
#
# COMPACT_ATOMS: atom_id res chain seq x y z
N MET A 1 20.66 27.96 -9.10
CA MET A 1 21.07 26.56 -9.33
C MET A 1 20.21 25.85 -10.38
N THR A 2 18.92 25.61 -10.17
CA THR A 2 18.06 24.97 -11.19
C THR A 2 17.85 25.84 -12.42
N GLU A 3 17.66 27.15 -12.24
CA GLU A 3 17.48 28.11 -13.34
C GLU A 3 18.74 28.25 -14.21
N GLU A 4 19.93 28.24 -13.61
CA GLU A 4 21.22 28.29 -14.32
C GLU A 4 21.46 27.02 -15.16
N ILE A 5 21.01 25.86 -14.66
CA ILE A 5 21.06 24.59 -15.38
C ILE A 5 20.11 24.63 -16.58
N MET A 6 18.89 25.14 -16.40
CA MET A 6 17.92 25.26 -17.50
C MET A 6 18.42 26.22 -18.59
N ALA A 7 18.97 27.37 -18.22
CA ALA A 7 19.58 28.31 -19.16
C ALA A 7 20.79 27.71 -19.91
N SER A 8 21.56 26.84 -19.24
CA SER A 8 22.68 26.13 -19.87
C SER A 8 22.22 25.02 -20.82
N LEU A 9 21.03 24.44 -20.61
CA LEU A 9 20.45 23.43 -21.49
C LEU A 9 19.84 24.05 -22.76
N GLU A 10 19.32 25.26 -22.68
CA GLU A 10 18.75 25.98 -23.84
C GLU A 10 19.79 26.37 -24.90
N SER A 11 21.06 26.49 -24.51
CA SER A 11 22.17 26.82 -25.42
C SER A 11 22.81 25.61 -26.11
N LEU A 12 22.37 24.39 -25.80
CA LEU A 12 22.92 23.16 -26.37
C LEU A 12 22.19 22.72 -27.64
N SER A 13 22.92 22.01 -28.50
CA SER A 13 22.34 21.39 -29.68
C SER A 13 21.41 20.23 -29.32
N THR A 14 20.51 19.87 -30.24
CA THR A 14 19.56 18.77 -30.05
C THR A 14 20.26 17.43 -29.82
N GLU A 15 21.41 17.22 -30.47
CA GLU A 15 22.23 16.01 -30.34
C GLU A 15 22.86 15.91 -28.94
N GLU A 16 23.35 17.04 -28.41
CA GLU A 16 23.90 17.12 -27.05
C GLU A 16 22.82 16.91 -25.99
N LEU A 17 21.62 17.48 -26.19
CA LEU A 17 20.47 17.26 -25.32
C LEU A 17 20.04 15.78 -25.30
N ILE A 18 20.05 15.10 -26.45
CA ILE A 18 19.77 13.66 -26.53
C ILE A 18 20.83 12.84 -25.77
N LYS A 19 22.10 13.25 -25.87
CA LYS A 19 23.20 12.58 -25.16
C LYS A 19 23.07 12.76 -23.64
N ILE A 20 22.83 13.99 -23.18
CA ILE A 20 22.59 14.31 -21.77
C ILE A 20 21.38 13.54 -21.25
N ARG A 21 20.29 13.45 -22.02
CA ARG A 21 19.13 12.65 -21.65
C ARG A 21 19.50 11.17 -21.46
N LYS A 22 20.24 10.58 -22.41
CA LYS A 22 20.68 9.17 -22.30
C LYS A 22 21.57 8.94 -21.08
N ASP A 23 22.47 9.87 -20.79
CA ASP A 23 23.37 9.78 -19.64
C ASP A 23 22.61 9.95 -18.32
N LEU A 24 21.64 10.87 -18.27
CA LEU A 24 20.72 11.02 -17.15
C LEU A 24 19.86 9.76 -16.97
N ASP A 25 19.30 9.20 -18.03
CA ASP A 25 18.53 7.96 -18.00
C ASP A 25 19.39 6.80 -17.47
N GLN A 26 20.67 6.72 -17.87
CA GLN A 26 21.61 5.73 -17.33
C GLN A 26 21.99 5.99 -15.87
N LEU A 27 22.14 7.25 -15.45
CA LEU A 27 22.43 7.61 -14.07
C LEU A 27 21.24 7.35 -13.16
N ILE A 28 20.04 7.70 -13.59
CA ILE A 28 18.77 7.34 -12.97
C ILE A 28 18.71 5.82 -12.87
N LYS A 29 18.91 5.09 -13.97
CA LYS A 29 18.92 3.63 -13.97
C LYS A 29 19.99 3.06 -13.03
N LYS A 30 21.20 3.58 -12.95
CA LYS A 30 22.24 3.09 -12.02
C LYS A 30 21.95 3.42 -10.56
N LYS A 31 21.39 4.59 -10.28
CA LYS A 31 21.04 5.05 -8.92
C LYS A 31 19.78 4.33 -8.42
N PHE A 32 18.80 4.15 -9.28
CA PHE A 32 17.53 3.52 -8.96
C PHE A 32 17.48 2.01 -9.30
N ASP A 33 18.37 1.38 -10.07
CA ASP A 33 18.36 -0.10 -10.21
C ASP A 33 18.80 -0.82 -8.93
N LYS A 34 19.57 -0.13 -8.06
CA LYS A 34 19.84 -0.60 -6.69
C LYS A 34 18.69 -0.28 -5.73
N ASP A 35 18.00 0.84 -5.95
CA ASP A 35 16.92 1.38 -5.10
C ASP A 35 15.51 1.28 -5.72
N LEU A 36 15.30 0.40 -6.69
CA LEU A 36 13.99 0.04 -7.25
C LEU A 36 13.34 -0.90 -6.23
N GLY A 37 13.06 -0.34 -5.04
CA GLY A 37 12.25 -0.89 -3.95
C GLY A 37 12.26 -2.40 -3.84
N LYS A 38 13.44 -3.05 -3.90
CA LYS A 38 13.51 -4.49 -3.71
C LYS A 38 13.11 -4.73 -2.26
N ARG A 39 11.92 -5.33 -2.08
CA ARG A 39 11.37 -5.67 -0.77
C ARG A 39 12.44 -6.35 0.07
N GLN A 40 12.72 -5.81 1.26
CA GLN A 40 13.70 -6.37 2.19
C GLN A 40 13.23 -7.69 2.83
N GLY A 41 11.92 -8.01 2.77
CA GLY A 41 11.34 -9.18 3.41
C GLY A 41 10.80 -10.22 2.44
N HIS A 42 11.03 -11.49 2.74
CA HIS A 42 10.38 -12.62 2.07
C HIS A 42 8.88 -12.61 2.35
N ARG A 43 8.05 -12.88 1.34
CA ARG A 43 6.61 -13.11 1.50
C ARG A 43 6.33 -14.60 1.51
N ALA A 44 5.76 -15.08 2.61
CA ALA A 44 5.22 -16.41 2.67
C ALA A 44 3.88 -16.43 1.93
N LYS A 45 3.75 -17.34 0.94
CA LYS A 45 2.45 -17.68 0.39
C LYS A 45 1.69 -18.48 1.44
N VAL A 46 0.53 -17.97 1.82
CA VAL A 46 -0.31 -18.56 2.86
C VAL A 46 -1.74 -18.65 2.35
N LYS A 47 -2.56 -19.46 3.01
CA LYS A 47 -4.01 -19.47 2.76
C LYS A 47 -4.69 -19.49 4.12
N ILE A 48 -4.88 -18.29 4.68
CA ILE A 48 -5.44 -18.12 6.02
C ILE A 48 -6.76 -17.36 5.90
N THR A 49 -7.82 -17.94 6.45
CA THR A 49 -9.09 -17.25 6.55
C THR A 49 -9.06 -16.28 7.74
N GLY A 50 -9.48 -15.03 7.50
CA GLY A 50 -9.54 -13.99 8.50
C GLY A 50 -10.79 -13.14 8.38
N ASN A 51 -10.87 -12.12 9.22
CA ASN A 51 -11.84 -11.04 9.09
C ASN A 51 -11.09 -9.71 9.04
N VAL A 52 -11.62 -8.75 8.29
CA VAL A 52 -11.16 -7.36 8.32
C VAL A 52 -12.29 -6.43 8.70
N GLU A 53 -11.99 -5.47 9.55
CA GLU A 53 -12.81 -4.32 9.82
C GLU A 53 -12.17 -3.10 9.15
N ILE A 54 -12.97 -2.34 8.41
CA ILE A 54 -12.52 -1.15 7.69
C ILE A 54 -12.89 0.06 8.55
N GLU A 55 -11.89 0.80 9.04
CA GLU A 55 -12.11 2.00 9.84
C GLU A 55 -12.42 3.21 8.93
N ARG A 56 -13.71 3.48 8.72
CA ARG A 56 -14.25 4.69 8.04
C ARG A 56 -15.27 5.40 8.94
N GLU A 57 -15.78 6.57 8.52
CA GLU A 57 -16.74 7.41 9.27
C GLU A 57 -18.03 6.70 9.73
N LYS A 58 -18.74 7.31 10.71
CA LYS A 58 -19.78 6.72 11.61
C LYS A 58 -20.86 5.89 10.91
N GLU A 59 -21.08 6.16 9.64
CA GLU A 59 -22.10 5.55 8.79
C GLU A 59 -21.68 4.18 8.19
N PHE A 60 -20.40 3.81 8.27
CA PHE A 60 -19.85 2.55 7.74
C PHE A 60 -19.31 1.60 8.81
N PHE A 61 -19.37 2.00 10.07
CA PHE A 61 -18.76 1.25 11.16
C PHE A 61 -19.41 -0.13 11.33
N TYR A 62 -18.57 -1.13 11.57
CA TYR A 62 -18.92 -2.48 12.04
C TYR A 62 -19.36 -3.51 11.00
N LYS A 63 -19.00 -3.37 9.72
CA LYS A 63 -19.11 -4.52 8.80
C LYS A 63 -17.81 -5.33 8.85
N LEU A 64 -17.86 -6.44 9.59
CA LEU A 64 -16.81 -7.46 9.54
C LEU A 64 -16.88 -8.19 8.19
N HIS A 65 -15.83 -8.03 7.40
CA HIS A 65 -15.71 -8.71 6.12
C HIS A 65 -14.84 -9.95 6.27
N LYS A 66 -15.34 -11.10 5.79
CA LYS A 66 -14.50 -12.30 5.66
C LYS A 66 -13.47 -12.09 4.56
N ILE A 67 -12.22 -12.42 4.86
CA ILE A 67 -11.09 -12.29 3.94
C ILE A 67 -10.30 -13.59 3.83
N THR A 68 -9.58 -13.73 2.72
CA THR A 68 -8.59 -14.79 2.55
C THR A 68 -7.22 -14.16 2.37
N ILE A 69 -6.34 -14.35 3.35
CA ILE A 69 -4.95 -13.88 3.31
C ILE A 69 -4.16 -14.85 2.42
N THR A 70 -3.58 -14.32 1.35
CA THR A 70 -2.83 -15.06 0.33
C THR A 70 -1.32 -14.89 0.48
N GLU A 71 -0.86 -13.74 0.97
CA GLU A 71 0.55 -13.49 1.25
C GLU A 71 0.71 -12.77 2.60
N MET A 72 1.77 -13.12 3.32
CA MET A 72 2.14 -12.47 4.57
C MET A 72 3.65 -12.23 4.62
N SER A 73 4.02 -11.09 5.21
CA SER A 73 5.39 -10.73 5.56
C SER A 73 5.42 -10.09 6.93
N VAL A 74 6.61 -9.73 7.41
CA VAL A 74 6.80 -9.00 8.67
C VAL A 74 6.07 -7.66 8.66
N ASN A 75 5.99 -7.00 7.50
CA ASN A 75 5.54 -5.60 7.38
C ASN A 75 4.19 -5.46 6.68
N GLY A 76 3.56 -6.55 6.25
CA GLY A 76 2.34 -6.42 5.47
C GLY A 76 1.72 -7.73 5.03
N LEU A 77 0.48 -7.60 4.55
CA LEU A 77 -0.43 -8.67 4.19
C LEU A 77 -0.99 -8.42 2.79
N VAL A 78 -1.32 -9.49 2.08
CA VAL A 78 -2.17 -9.44 0.90
C VAL A 78 -3.35 -10.36 1.14
N PHE A 79 -4.56 -9.86 0.90
CA PHE A 79 -5.76 -10.64 1.07
C PHE A 79 -6.82 -10.29 0.03
N SER A 80 -7.73 -11.23 -0.22
CA SER A 80 -8.94 -10.98 -1.00
C SER A 80 -10.13 -10.67 -0.10
N ILE A 81 -10.97 -9.73 -0.54
CA ILE A 81 -12.17 -9.29 0.15
C ILE A 81 -13.33 -9.13 -0.83
N LYS A 82 -14.53 -9.55 -0.40
CA LYS A 82 -15.80 -9.21 -1.05
C LYS A 82 -16.40 -8.01 -0.34
N GLY A 83 -16.02 -6.82 -0.80
CA GLY A 83 -16.38 -5.55 -0.18
C GLY A 83 -15.49 -4.41 -0.65
N THR A 84 -16.04 -3.20 -0.67
CA THR A 84 -15.36 -2.03 -1.21
C THR A 84 -14.28 -1.51 -0.26
N VAL A 85 -13.02 -1.70 -0.64
CA VAL A 85 -11.85 -1.09 0.02
C VAL A 85 -11.32 0.03 -0.86
N ILE A 86 -10.87 1.11 -0.24
CA ILE A 86 -10.29 2.27 -0.91
C ILE A 86 -8.82 2.35 -0.50
N ASP A 87 -7.98 2.82 -1.41
CA ASP A 87 -6.57 3.05 -1.11
C ASP A 87 -6.41 4.04 0.05
N GLY A 88 -5.51 3.73 0.98
CA GLY A 88 -5.32 4.51 2.20
C GLY A 88 -6.28 4.19 3.36
N ASP A 89 -7.28 3.32 3.18
CA ASP A 89 -8.13 2.87 4.29
C ASP A 89 -7.32 2.24 5.41
N LEU A 90 -7.73 2.52 6.65
CA LEU A 90 -7.20 1.84 7.82
C LEU A 90 -8.02 0.59 8.13
N LEU A 91 -7.34 -0.52 8.32
CA LEU A 91 -7.90 -1.87 8.30
C LEU A 91 -7.43 -2.63 9.54
N GLN A 92 -8.36 -3.17 10.31
CA GLN A 92 -8.05 -4.08 11.40
C GLN A 92 -8.27 -5.51 10.94
N VAL A 93 -7.18 -6.20 10.63
CA VAL A 93 -7.19 -7.59 10.16
C VAL A 93 -7.04 -8.53 11.35
N SER A 94 -7.95 -9.48 11.48
CA SER A 94 -7.91 -10.53 12.50
C SER A 94 -7.92 -11.92 11.88
N PHE A 95 -7.02 -12.80 12.34
CA PHE A 95 -6.94 -14.19 11.87
C PHE A 95 -6.40 -15.09 12.96
N ARG A 96 -6.59 -16.40 12.80
CA ARG A 96 -5.96 -17.39 13.68
C ARG A 96 -4.70 -17.95 13.03
N VAL A 97 -3.62 -18.00 13.79
CA VAL A 97 -2.36 -18.60 13.33
C VAL A 97 -2.59 -20.11 13.14
N PRO A 98 -2.33 -20.69 11.97
CA PRO A 98 -2.62 -22.11 11.72
C PRO A 98 -1.88 -23.08 12.65
N SER A 99 -0.66 -22.72 13.08
CA SER A 99 0.18 -23.59 13.92
C SER A 99 -0.18 -23.55 15.40
N THR A 100 -0.62 -22.40 15.92
CA THR A 100 -0.89 -22.21 17.37
C THR A 100 -2.36 -22.02 17.71
N GLY A 101 -3.21 -21.73 16.73
CA GLY A 101 -4.62 -21.39 16.91
C GLY A 101 -4.87 -20.02 17.55
N GLU A 102 -3.80 -19.30 17.90
CA GLU A 102 -3.86 -17.97 18.52
C GLU A 102 -4.48 -16.95 17.59
N LYS A 103 -5.39 -16.13 18.13
CA LYS A 103 -5.98 -15.01 17.41
C LYS A 103 -4.97 -13.86 17.37
N LYS A 104 -4.53 -13.48 16.17
CA LYS A 104 -3.75 -12.27 15.92
C LYS A 104 -4.64 -11.19 15.35
N ILE A 105 -4.38 -9.96 15.78
CA ILE A 105 -5.02 -8.75 15.29
C ILE A 105 -3.90 -7.82 14.84
N ILE A 106 -4.00 -7.30 13.62
CA ILE A 106 -3.00 -6.44 13.00
C ILE A 106 -3.74 -5.23 12.42
N ASP A 107 -3.34 -4.05 12.88
CA ASP A 107 -3.76 -2.80 12.27
C ASP A 107 -2.86 -2.53 11.05
N CYS A 108 -3.47 -2.25 9.92
CA CYS A 108 -2.78 -2.04 8.65
C CYS A 108 -3.48 -0.98 7.81
N GLN A 109 -2.77 -0.40 6.84
CA GLN A 109 -3.31 0.54 5.89
C GLN A 109 -3.31 -0.08 4.50
N ALA A 110 -4.39 0.09 3.74
CA ALA A 110 -4.43 -0.26 2.32
C ALA A 110 -3.42 0.61 1.54
N VAL A 111 -2.51 -0.03 0.82
CA VAL A 111 -1.50 0.65 -0.02
C VAL A 111 -1.72 0.35 -1.51
N ARG A 112 -2.45 -0.73 -1.80
CA ARG A 112 -2.85 -1.08 -3.15
C ARG A 112 -4.14 -1.86 -3.11
N VAL A 113 -5.12 -1.40 -3.89
CA VAL A 113 -6.40 -2.10 -4.08
C VAL A 113 -6.55 -2.38 -5.57
N VAL A 114 -6.75 -3.66 -5.92
CA VAL A 114 -6.95 -4.09 -7.31
C VAL A 114 -8.26 -4.85 -7.38
N GLU A 115 -9.16 -4.44 -8.27
CA GLU A 115 -10.35 -5.20 -8.55
C GLU A 115 -9.99 -6.47 -9.33
N THR A 116 -10.30 -7.63 -8.76
CA THR A 116 -9.97 -8.92 -9.36
C THR A 116 -11.15 -9.54 -10.10
N LYS A 117 -12.37 -9.26 -9.65
CA LYS A 117 -13.60 -9.72 -10.30
C LYS A 117 -14.66 -8.62 -10.24
N PRO A 118 -15.06 -8.08 -11.40
CA PRO A 118 -16.21 -7.20 -11.49
C PRO A 118 -17.51 -7.99 -11.37
N GLY A 119 -18.51 -7.41 -10.72
CA GLY A 119 -19.83 -8.02 -10.53
C GLY A 119 -20.68 -7.27 -9.50
N THR A 120 -21.84 -7.82 -9.16
CA THR A 120 -22.78 -7.22 -8.19
C THR A 120 -22.19 -7.10 -6.78
N ILE A 121 -21.23 -7.97 -6.45
CA ILE A 121 -20.39 -7.86 -5.25
C ILE A 121 -18.94 -7.97 -5.73
N PRO A 122 -18.24 -6.85 -5.93
CA PRO A 122 -16.87 -6.86 -6.45
C PRO A 122 -15.92 -7.53 -5.47
N GLU A 123 -14.96 -8.29 -6.01
CA GLU A 123 -13.88 -8.91 -5.25
C GLU A 123 -12.59 -8.13 -5.49
N PHE A 124 -12.00 -7.62 -4.40
CA PHE A 124 -10.75 -6.87 -4.43
C PHE A 124 -9.61 -7.69 -3.84
N GLU A 125 -8.44 -7.57 -4.46
CA GLU A 125 -7.16 -7.89 -3.84
C GLU A 125 -6.62 -6.62 -3.18
N VAL A 126 -6.34 -6.72 -1.89
CA VAL A 126 -5.82 -5.61 -1.09
C VAL A 126 -4.43 -5.98 -0.60
N ALA A 127 -3.45 -5.15 -0.95
CA ALA A 127 -2.15 -5.16 -0.29
C ALA A 127 -2.19 -4.12 0.83
N ALA A 128 -1.99 -4.59 2.06
CA ALA A 128 -1.99 -3.76 3.25
C ALA A 128 -0.63 -3.79 3.94
N MET A 129 -0.22 -2.65 4.48
CA MET A 129 1.02 -2.49 5.23
C MET A 129 0.70 -2.31 6.71
N ALA A 130 1.42 -3.01 7.59
CA ALA A 130 1.21 -2.86 9.03
C ALA A 130 1.52 -1.42 9.45
N VAL A 131 0.65 -0.84 10.28
CA VAL A 131 0.81 0.52 10.81
C VAL A 131 0.98 0.49 12.32
N SER A 132 1.65 1.50 12.84
CA SER A 132 1.83 1.66 14.28
C SER A 132 0.54 2.13 14.95
N GLN A 133 0.37 1.82 16.24
CA GLN A 133 -0.79 2.31 16.99
C GLN A 133 -0.88 3.84 17.05
N ASP A 134 0.25 4.54 16.94
CA ASP A 134 0.28 6.00 16.94
C ASP A 134 -0.26 6.59 15.62
N GLU A 135 -0.02 5.93 14.49
CA GLU A 135 -0.64 6.29 13.20
C GLU A 135 -2.14 6.07 13.24
N VAL A 136 -2.59 4.95 13.83
CA VAL A 136 -4.02 4.68 14.05
C VAL A 136 -4.67 5.78 14.90
N LYS A 137 -4.02 6.19 15.99
CA LYS A 137 -4.51 7.30 16.83
C LYS A 137 -4.61 8.61 16.06
N LYS A 138 -3.56 8.98 15.31
CA LYS A 138 -3.57 10.20 14.47
C LYS A 138 -4.71 10.19 13.46
N TYR A 139 -4.96 9.05 12.82
CA TYR A 139 -6.06 8.89 11.87
C TYR A 139 -7.43 9.04 12.56
N LYS A 140 -7.63 8.39 13.72
CA LYS A 140 -8.85 8.52 14.52
C LYS A 140 -9.08 9.96 15.01
N ASP A 141 -8.02 10.65 15.41
CA ASP A 141 -8.09 12.05 15.82
C ASP A 141 -8.40 12.98 14.65
N MET A 142 -7.87 12.71 13.46
CA MET A 142 -8.21 13.43 12.23
C MET A 142 -9.70 13.25 11.89
N LEU A 143 -10.21 12.01 11.93
CA LEU A 143 -11.63 11.72 11.72
C LEU A 143 -12.52 12.42 12.75
N ARG A 144 -12.12 12.47 14.02
CA ARG A 144 -12.87 13.19 15.08
C ARG A 144 -12.91 14.70 14.90
N LYS A 145 -11.89 15.27 14.25
CA LYS A 145 -11.80 16.71 13.97
C LYS A 145 -12.52 17.13 12.68
N ARG A 146 -12.73 16.20 11.74
CA ARG A 146 -13.59 16.45 10.58
C ARG A 146 -15.04 16.61 11.05
N GLY A 147 -15.57 17.83 10.93
CA GLY A 147 -16.93 18.17 11.37
C GLY A 147 -17.01 19.07 12.61
N LYS A 148 -15.88 19.60 13.10
CA LYS A 148 -15.83 20.76 14.00
C LYS A 148 -15.36 22.01 13.27
#